data_AF-A0AAV3M0V6-F1
#
_entry.id   AF-A0AAV3M0V6-F1
#
_cell.length_a   1.000
_cell.length_b   1.000
_cell.length_c   1.000
_cell.angle_alpha   90.00
_cell.angle_beta   90.00
_cell.angle_gamma   90.00
#
_symmetry.space_group_name_H-M   'P 1'
#
loop_
_entity.id
_entity.type
_entity.pdbx_description
1 polymer ?
#
loop_
_entity_poly.entity_id
_entity_poly.type
_entity_poly.pdbx_seq_one_letter_code
_entity_poly.pdbx_strand_id
1 'polypeptide(L)'
;MLGLFKKKTSLLEEIVKDSGTSLAEGLLNVGLARGKLEALGAGAIFSKTLIFCIKNNFMVDESIEAAAVEVSSHLNGRLGNGDLVYDATMYFCEYTNLNILIADAIAADFKK
;
A
#
# COMPACT_ATOMS: atom_id res chain seq x y z
N MET A 1 21.07 13.49 -26.93
CA MET A 1 19.67 13.67 -26.46
C MET A 1 19.23 12.37 -25.82
N LEU A 2 19.32 12.28 -24.49
CA LEU A 2 18.78 11.14 -23.75
C LEU A 2 17.26 11.29 -23.75
N GLY A 3 16.61 10.59 -24.68
CA GLY A 3 15.16 10.47 -24.68
C GLY A 3 14.75 9.81 -23.37
N LEU A 4 14.15 10.58 -22.48
CA LEU A 4 13.37 10.08 -21.36
C LEU A 4 12.19 9.31 -21.94
N PHE A 5 12.41 8.04 -22.28
CA PHE A 5 11.33 7.08 -22.47
C PHE A 5 10.64 6.97 -21.12
N LYS A 6 9.57 7.74 -20.93
CA LYS A 6 8.72 7.65 -19.76
C LYS A 6 8.13 6.24 -19.77
N LYS A 7 8.71 5.34 -18.97
CA LYS A 7 8.24 3.95 -18.84
C LYS A 7 6.76 4.02 -18.47
N LYS A 8 5.90 3.42 -19.29
CA LYS A 8 4.47 3.37 -19.03
C LYS A 8 4.28 2.62 -17.70
N THR A 9 3.71 3.30 -16.71
CA THR A 9 3.37 2.71 -15.40
C THR A 9 2.35 1.60 -15.64
N SER A 10 2.49 0.45 -14.98
CA SER A 10 1.54 -0.65 -15.14
C SER A 10 0.26 -0.37 -14.32
N LEU A 11 -0.85 -1.02 -14.69
CA LEU A 11 -2.11 -0.87 -13.96
C LEU A 11 -1.96 -1.27 -12.47
N LEU A 12 -1.18 -2.31 -12.21
CA LEU A 12 -0.81 -2.73 -10.87
C LEU A 12 -0.10 -1.61 -10.09
N GLU A 13 0.89 -0.95 -10.71
CA GLU A 13 1.64 0.13 -10.05
C GLU A 13 0.75 1.35 -9.75
N GLU A 14 -0.22 1.65 -10.61
CA GLU A 14 -1.20 2.72 -10.39
C GLU A 14 -2.13 2.38 -9.23
N ILE A 15 -2.75 1.19 -9.23
CA ILE A 15 -3.64 0.74 -8.15
C ILE A 15 -2.93 0.75 -6.80
N VAL A 16 -1.71 0.20 -6.74
CA VAL A 16 -0.94 0.15 -5.48
C VAL A 16 -0.63 1.56 -4.96
N LYS A 17 -0.24 2.48 -5.85
CA LYS A 17 0.06 3.87 -5.49
C LYS A 17 -1.18 4.62 -5.00
N ASP A 18 -2.31 4.46 -5.68
CA ASP A 18 -3.56 5.12 -5.31
C ASP A 18 -4.11 4.55 -4.00
N SER A 19 -3.93 3.25 -3.77
CA SER A 19 -4.28 2.59 -2.51
C SER A 19 -3.44 3.11 -1.35
N GLY A 20 -2.13 3.29 -1.53
CA GLY A 20 -1.28 3.90 -0.50
C GLY A 20 -1.65 5.36 -0.21
N THR A 21 -2.05 6.13 -1.23
CA THR A 21 -2.55 7.49 -1.03
C THR A 21 -3.85 7.51 -0.23
N SER A 22 -4.78 6.62 -0.56
CA SER A 22 -6.07 6.50 0.12
C SER A 22 -5.91 6.01 1.56
N LEU A 23 -4.99 5.06 1.80
CA LEU A 23 -4.64 4.60 3.15
C LEU A 23 -4.07 5.75 3.98
N ALA A 24 -3.16 6.56 3.43
CA ALA A 24 -2.62 7.72 4.12
C ALA A 24 -3.72 8.68 4.58
N GLU A 25 -4.68 9.00 3.70
CA GLU A 25 -5.83 9.84 4.04
C GLU A 25 -6.71 9.19 5.12
N GLY A 26 -6.97 7.89 5.02
CA GLY A 26 -7.69 7.12 6.03
C GLY A 26 -7.05 7.23 7.41
N LEU A 27 -5.75 6.90 7.51
CA LEU A 27 -4.96 6.96 8.74
C LEU A 27 -4.93 8.38 9.34
N LEU A 28 -4.85 9.41 8.51
CA LEU A 28 -4.90 10.80 8.98
C LEU A 28 -6.29 11.15 9.54
N ASN A 29 -7.35 10.76 8.85
CA ASN A 29 -8.73 11.09 9.23
C ASN A 29 -9.16 10.41 10.54
N VAL A 30 -8.67 9.20 10.82
CA VAL A 30 -8.96 8.49 12.07
C VAL A 30 -7.96 8.80 13.20
N GLY A 31 -7.03 9.73 12.98
CA GLY A 31 -6.07 10.16 14.01
C GLY A 31 -4.96 9.13 14.30
N LEU A 32 -4.75 8.15 13.42
CA LEU A 32 -3.65 7.18 13.52
C LEU A 32 -2.32 7.72 12.95
N ALA A 33 -2.38 8.79 12.17
CA ALA A 33 -1.22 9.61 11.80
C ALA A 33 -1.35 11.02 12.40
N ARG A 34 -0.27 11.56 12.97
CA ARG A 34 -0.23 12.87 13.65
C ARG A 34 -0.36 14.05 12.70
N GLY A 35 -0.12 13.82 11.42
CA GLY A 35 -0.20 14.86 10.41
C GLY A 35 0.09 14.32 9.02
N LYS A 36 -0.09 15.21 8.04
CA LYS A 36 -0.05 14.86 6.61
C LYS A 36 1.26 14.19 6.18
N LEU A 37 2.41 14.64 6.68
CA LEU A 37 3.70 14.05 6.30
C LEU A 37 3.87 12.61 6.81
N GLU A 38 3.42 12.33 8.04
CA GLU A 38 3.49 10.98 8.62
C GLU A 38 2.52 10.03 7.92
N ALA A 39 1.30 10.51 7.64
CA ALA A 39 0.31 9.78 6.85
C ALA A 39 0.85 9.41 5.46
N LEU A 40 1.40 10.39 4.73
CA LEU A 40 1.98 10.15 3.40
C LEU A 40 3.20 9.21 3.47
N GLY A 41 3.99 9.28 4.54
CA GLY A 41 5.09 8.34 4.80
C GLY A 41 4.59 6.90 4.93
N ALA A 42 3.56 6.69 5.75
CA ALA A 42 2.89 5.40 5.90
C ALA A 42 2.33 4.89 4.55
N GLY A 43 1.60 5.72 3.81
CA GLY A 43 1.06 5.36 2.49
C GLY A 43 2.13 5.01 1.44
N ALA A 44 3.27 5.70 1.49
CA ALA A 44 4.41 5.40 0.63
C ALA A 44 5.09 4.07 0.99
N ILE A 45 5.22 3.77 2.29
CA ILE A 45 5.74 2.49 2.79
C ILE A 45 4.80 1.36 2.37
N PHE A 46 3.50 1.51 2.58
CA PHE A 46 2.49 0.56 2.14
C PHE A 46 2.65 0.22 0.65
N SER A 47 2.63 1.26 -0.20
CA SER A 47 2.76 1.10 -1.66
C SER A 47 4.05 0.38 -2.04
N LYS A 48 5.18 0.76 -1.42
CA LYS A 48 6.50 0.24 -1.75
C LYS A 48 6.64 -1.22 -1.34
N THR A 49 6.18 -1.58 -0.14
CA THR A 49 6.25 -2.95 0.37
C THR A 49 5.34 -3.85 -0.45
N LEU A 50 4.11 -3.42 -0.70
CA LEU A 50 3.13 -4.18 -1.47
C LEU A 50 3.61 -4.50 -2.89
N ILE A 51 4.10 -3.50 -3.63
CA ILE A 51 4.61 -3.73 -4.98
C ILE A 51 5.87 -4.59 -4.98
N PHE A 52 6.72 -4.47 -3.96
CA PHE A 52 7.91 -5.28 -3.81
C PHE A 52 7.56 -6.75 -3.62
N CYS A 53 6.65 -7.08 -2.69
CA CYS A 53 6.21 -8.45 -2.44
C CYS A 53 5.57 -9.08 -3.68
N ILE A 54 4.65 -8.37 -4.34
CA ILE A 54 3.97 -8.87 -5.55
C ILE A 54 4.99 -9.15 -6.68
N LYS A 55 5.96 -8.25 -6.90
CA LYS A 55 7.01 -8.44 -7.91
C LYS A 55 7.99 -9.57 -7.58
N ASN A 56 8.02 -10.02 -6.33
CA ASN A 56 8.79 -11.19 -5.90
C ASN A 56 7.92 -12.46 -5.79
N ASN A 57 6.74 -12.48 -6.41
CA ASN A 57 5.82 -13.62 -6.49
C ASN A 57 5.24 -14.11 -5.16
N PHE A 58 5.12 -13.22 -4.18
CA PHE A 58 4.37 -13.49 -2.95
C PHE A 58 2.88 -13.56 -3.27
N MET A 59 2.10 -14.29 -2.45
CA MET A 59 0.65 -14.25 -2.58
C MET A 59 0.14 -12.83 -2.26
N VAL A 60 -0.99 -12.44 -2.86
CA VAL A 60 -1.53 -11.08 -2.69
C VAL A 60 -1.84 -10.79 -1.22
N ASP A 61 -2.46 -11.74 -0.51
CA ASP A 61 -2.82 -11.58 0.89
C ASP A 61 -1.57 -11.47 1.79
N GLU A 62 -0.53 -12.29 1.54
CA GLU A 62 0.76 -12.20 2.23
C GLU A 62 1.46 -10.85 1.96
N SER A 63 1.31 -10.31 0.75
CA SER A 63 1.87 -9.02 0.37
C SER A 63 1.17 -7.86 1.09
N ILE A 64 -0.14 -7.96 1.28
CA ILE A 64 -0.94 -7.00 2.05
C ILE A 64 -0.55 -7.06 3.52
N GLU A 65 -0.44 -8.26 4.09
CA GLU A 65 -0.03 -8.46 5.48
C GLU A 65 1.36 -7.87 5.74
N ALA A 66 2.33 -8.16 4.86
CA ALA A 66 3.67 -7.58 4.96
C ALA A 66 3.65 -6.05 4.90
N ALA A 67 2.83 -5.46 4.02
CA ALA A 67 2.68 -4.01 3.93
C ALA A 67 2.04 -3.42 5.20
N ALA A 68 1.05 -4.09 5.79
CA ALA A 68 0.42 -3.68 7.05
C ALA A 68 1.40 -3.73 8.23
N VAL A 69 2.26 -4.75 8.32
CA VAL A 69 3.31 -4.84 9.33
C VAL A 69 4.30 -3.68 9.21
N GLU A 70 4.73 -3.34 8.00
CA GLU A 70 5.67 -2.22 7.79
C GLU A 70 5.04 -0.86 8.11
N VAL A 71 3.77 -0.65 7.75
CA VAL A 71 3.01 0.55 8.12
C VAL A 71 2.86 0.66 9.64
N SER A 72 2.49 -0.45 10.28
CA SER A 72 2.42 -0.55 11.73
C SER A 72 3.75 -0.19 12.35
N SER A 73 4.85 -0.84 11.96
CA SER A 73 6.21 -0.55 12.45
C SER A 73 6.60 0.92 12.28
N HIS A 74 6.28 1.51 11.13
CA HIS A 74 6.54 2.92 10.84
C HIS A 74 5.85 3.86 11.84
N LEU A 75 4.61 3.56 12.22
CA LEU A 75 3.81 4.38 13.12
C LEU A 75 3.91 3.96 14.60
N ASN A 76 4.36 2.72 14.88
CA ASN A 76 4.41 2.12 16.22
C ASN A 76 5.46 2.76 17.12
N GLY A 77 6.52 3.34 16.55
CA GLY A 77 7.63 3.93 17.31
C GLY A 77 7.26 5.05 18.29
N ARG A 78 5.99 5.47 18.38
CA ARG A 78 5.56 6.59 19.25
C ARG A 78 4.25 6.46 20.01
N LEU A 79 3.24 5.73 19.53
CA LEU A 79 1.92 5.65 20.19
C LEU A 79 1.72 4.37 21.02
N GLY A 80 2.58 3.35 20.86
CA GLY A 80 2.33 2.02 21.43
C GLY A 80 1.09 1.32 20.85
N ASN A 81 0.58 1.82 19.72
CA ASN A 81 -0.66 1.39 19.07
C ASN A 81 -0.37 0.67 17.74
N GLY A 82 0.78 -0.02 17.62
CA GLY A 82 1.13 -0.76 16.42
C GLY A 82 0.04 -1.73 15.97
N ASP A 83 -0.57 -2.44 16.90
CA ASP A 83 -1.65 -3.39 16.62
C ASP A 83 -2.87 -2.67 16.00
N LEU A 84 -3.26 -1.52 16.54
CA LEU A 84 -4.37 -0.72 16.00
C LEU A 84 -4.09 -0.19 14.58
N VAL A 85 -2.85 0.19 14.29
CA VAL A 85 -2.45 0.63 12.94
C VAL A 85 -2.46 -0.54 11.96
N TYR A 86 -2.00 -1.71 12.40
CA TYR A 86 -2.06 -2.94 11.61
C TYR A 86 -3.52 -3.28 11.29
N ASP A 87 -4.39 -3.34 12.30
CA ASP A 87 -5.81 -3.65 12.15
C ASP A 87 -6.51 -2.65 11.24
N ALA A 88 -6.24 -1.35 11.39
CA ALA A 88 -6.81 -0.32 10.52
C ALA A 88 -6.34 -0.45 9.06
N THR A 89 -5.09 -0.88 8.85
CA THR A 89 -4.54 -1.11 7.51
C THR A 89 -5.16 -2.35 6.87
N MET A 90 -5.31 -3.44 7.63
CA MET A 90 -5.98 -4.66 7.15
C MET A 90 -7.45 -4.39 6.84
N TYR A 91 -8.16 -3.70 7.74
CA TYR A 91 -9.55 -3.28 7.52
C TYR A 91 -9.71 -2.41 6.26
N PHE A 92 -8.79 -1.47 6.02
CA PHE A 92 -8.79 -0.68 4.79
C PHE A 92 -8.67 -1.58 3.54
N CYS A 93 -7.78 -2.57 3.56
CA CYS A 93 -7.57 -3.47 2.42
C CYS A 93 -8.81 -4.34 2.15
N GLU A 94 -9.45 -4.85 3.20
CA GLU A 94 -10.69 -5.62 3.10
C GLU A 94 -11.84 -4.74 2.59
N TYR A 95 -12.04 -3.57 3.21
CA TYR A 95 -13.12 -2.64 2.86
C TYR A 95 -13.05 -2.16 1.41
N THR A 96 -11.83 -1.99 0.89
CA THR A 96 -11.59 -1.59 -0.50
C THR A 96 -11.55 -2.75 -1.50
N ASN A 97 -11.66 -4.00 -1.03
CA ASN A 97 -11.44 -5.21 -1.83
C ASN A 97 -10.09 -5.17 -2.59
N LEU A 98 -9.05 -4.66 -1.93
CA LEU A 98 -7.76 -4.38 -2.55
C LEU A 98 -7.12 -5.65 -3.13
N ASN A 99 -7.28 -6.79 -2.47
CA ASN A 99 -6.79 -8.08 -2.94
C ASN A 99 -7.37 -8.45 -4.32
N ILE A 100 -8.67 -8.21 -4.54
CA ILE A 100 -9.34 -8.45 -5.83
C ILE A 100 -8.82 -7.49 -6.90
N LEU A 101 -8.72 -6.19 -6.57
CA LEU A 101 -8.21 -5.17 -7.50
C LEU A 101 -6.79 -5.49 -7.99
N ILE A 102 -5.94 -5.97 -7.08
CA ILE A 102 -4.57 -6.38 -7.40
C ILE A 102 -4.55 -7.64 -8.26
N ALA A 103 -5.35 -8.65 -7.92
CA ALA A 103 -5.45 -9.89 -8.69
C ALA A 103 -5.90 -9.62 -10.14
N ASP A 104 -6.90 -8.75 -10.31
CA ASP A 104 -7.39 -8.32 -11.63
C ASP A 104 -6.32 -7.57 -12.41
N ALA A 105 -5.55 -6.69 -11.75
CA ALA A 105 -4.47 -5.95 -12.38
C ALA A 105 -3.33 -6.87 -12.86
N ILE A 106 -2.96 -7.85 -12.04
CA ILE A 106 -1.97 -8.88 -12.41
C ILE A 106 -2.46 -9.67 -13.62
N ALA A 107 -3.72 -10.14 -13.60
CA ALA A 107 -4.31 -10.89 -14.70
C ALA A 107 -4.41 -10.05 -16.00
N ALA A 108 -4.66 -8.75 -15.89
CA ALA A 108 -4.71 -7.84 -17.03
C ALA A 108 -3.33 -7.63 -17.68
N ASP A 109 -2.25 -7.68 -16.90
CA ASP A 109 -0.89 -7.57 -17.42
C ASP A 109 -0.39 -8.87 -18.08
N PHE A 110 -0.88 -10.05 -17.66
CA PHE A 110 -0.59 -11.33 -18.35
C PHE A 110 -1.28 -11.47 -19.71
N LYS A 111 -2.32 -10.68 -19.99
CA LYS A 111 -3.07 -10.71 -21.26
C LYS A 111 -2.48 -9.81 -22.35
N LYS A 112 -1.43 -9.03 -22.05
CA LYS A 112 -0.72 -8.15 -22.99
C LYS A 112 0.52 -8.82 -23.54
#